data_AF-A0A542S381-F1
#
_entry.id   AF-A0A542S381-F1
#
_cell.length_a   1.000
_cell.length_b   1.000
_cell.length_c   1.000
_cell.angle_alpha   90.00
_cell.angle_beta   90.00
_cell.angle_gamma   90.00
#
_symmetry.space_group_name_H-M   'P 1'
#
loop_
_entity.id
_entity.type
_entity.pdbx_description
1 polymer ?
#
loop_
_entity_poly.entity_id
_entity_poly.type
_entity_poly.pdbx_seq_one_letter_code
_entity_poly.pdbx_strand_id
1 'polypeptide(L)'
;MTDIEIPDWTKLGSTIRSERKRAGLSQQALASRASLSRSWLARLEAGHRTAELESVMRLLRALDLTLVLRRADDADDHPPAHRATTADDPAFTAAFESLLDQHRRASDTRSQTWTDSLADGGRDRD
;
A
#
# COMPACT_ATOMS: atom_id res chain seq x y z
N MET A 1 -2.53 9.83 -10.26
CA MET A 1 -3.24 10.49 -9.14
C MET A 1 -4.04 9.39 -8.46
N THR A 2 -3.73 9.06 -7.21
CA THR A 2 -4.31 7.87 -6.57
C THR A 2 -5.54 8.29 -5.78
N ASP A 3 -6.70 7.80 -6.20
CA ASP A 3 -7.95 7.98 -5.45
C ASP A 3 -7.83 7.24 -4.11
N ILE A 4 -8.32 7.86 -3.04
CA ILE A 4 -8.39 7.22 -1.72
C ILE A 4 -9.84 6.82 -1.48
N GLU A 5 -10.06 5.52 -1.26
CA GLU A 5 -11.37 5.03 -0.87
C GLU A 5 -11.68 5.37 0.59
N ILE A 6 -12.86 5.95 0.82
CA ILE A 6 -13.35 6.38 2.12
C ILE A 6 -14.68 5.64 2.43
N PRO A 7 -14.63 4.44 3.02
CA PRO A 7 -15.83 3.64 3.32
C PRO A 7 -16.61 4.15 4.54
N ASP A 8 -15.95 4.89 5.44
CA ASP A 8 -16.56 5.38 6.68
C ASP A 8 -15.90 6.67 7.21
N TRP A 9 -16.50 7.20 8.29
CA TRP A 9 -16.05 8.41 8.98
C TRP A 9 -14.68 8.27 9.66
N THR A 10 -14.28 7.07 10.08
CA THR A 10 -12.98 6.82 10.70
C THR A 10 -11.87 6.93 9.68
N LYS A 11 -12.08 6.33 8.49
CA LYS A 11 -11.16 6.48 7.36
C LYS A 11 -11.13 7.91 6.85
N LEU A 12 -12.27 8.61 6.79
CA LEU A 12 -12.32 10.02 6.43
C LEU A 12 -11.46 10.87 7.39
N GLY A 13 -11.70 10.74 8.70
CA GLY A 13 -11.00 11.50 9.73
C GLY A 13 -9.48 11.25 9.74
N SER A 14 -9.06 9.98 9.60
CA SER A 14 -7.63 9.64 9.52
C SER A 14 -6.96 10.13 8.24
N THR A 15 -7.68 10.13 7.11
CA THR A 15 -7.19 10.68 5.83
C THR A 15 -7.00 12.18 5.94
N ILE A 16 -8.00 12.92 6.44
CA ILE A 16 -7.92 14.36 6.69
C ILE A 16 -6.75 14.70 7.62
N ARG A 17 -6.59 13.94 8.71
CA ARG A 17 -5.47 14.14 9.65
C ARG A 17 -4.12 13.96 8.96
N SER A 18 -4.01 12.98 8.07
CA SER A 18 -2.79 12.69 7.33
C SER A 18 -2.47 13.81 6.34
N GLU A 19 -3.44 14.24 5.54
CA GLU A 19 -3.27 15.35 4.59
C GLU A 19 -2.96 16.67 5.29
N ARG A 20 -3.62 16.96 6.43
CA ARG A 20 -3.27 18.13 7.25
C ARG A 20 -1.81 18.11 7.71
N LYS A 21 -1.32 16.95 8.16
CA LYS A 21 0.07 16.79 8.58
C LYS A 21 1.04 16.94 7.41
N ARG A 22 0.70 16.40 6.23
CA ARG A 22 1.48 16.56 4.99
C ARG A 22 1.59 18.05 4.59
N ALA A 23 0.52 18.82 4.80
CA ALA A 23 0.51 20.26 4.59
C ALA A 23 1.22 21.06 5.71
N GLY A 24 1.78 20.42 6.74
CA GLY A 24 2.46 21.09 7.85
C GLY A 24 1.54 21.92 8.76
N LEU A 25 0.22 21.70 8.71
CA LEU A 25 -0.76 22.51 9.42
C LEU A 25 -1.09 21.93 10.80
N SER A 26 -1.22 22.80 11.80
CA SER A 26 -1.87 22.44 13.06
C SER A 26 -3.39 22.31 12.88
N GLN A 27 -4.08 21.66 13.82
CA GLN A 27 -5.55 21.62 13.80
C GLN A 27 -6.15 23.03 13.85
N GLN A 28 -5.58 23.91 14.67
CA GLN A 28 -6.04 25.30 14.76
C GLN A 28 -5.89 26.02 13.42
N ALA A 29 -4.72 25.87 12.76
CA ALA A 29 -4.44 26.52 11.49
C ALA A 29 -5.40 26.07 10.38
N LEU A 30 -5.64 24.75 10.26
CA LEU A 30 -6.58 24.22 9.27
C LEU A 30 -8.02 24.64 9.57
N ALA A 31 -8.44 24.56 10.83
CA ALA A 31 -9.79 24.96 11.23
C ALA A 31 -10.05 26.44 10.90
N SER A 32 -9.11 27.33 11.20
CA SER A 32 -9.19 28.75 10.81
C SER A 32 -9.25 28.94 9.29
N ARG A 33 -8.43 28.22 8.52
CA ARG A 33 -8.45 28.28 7.04
C ARG A 33 -9.79 27.82 6.44
N ALA A 34 -10.47 26.88 7.10
CA ALA A 34 -11.77 26.36 6.66
C ALA A 34 -12.98 27.11 7.26
N SER A 35 -12.76 28.14 8.09
CA SER A 35 -13.80 28.82 8.87
C SER A 35 -14.61 27.85 9.76
N LEU A 36 -13.90 26.96 10.47
CA LEU A 36 -14.43 25.94 11.37
C LEU A 36 -13.81 26.06 12.76
N SER A 37 -14.43 25.45 13.76
CA SER A 37 -13.82 25.38 15.10
C SER A 37 -12.79 24.27 15.18
N ARG A 38 -11.74 24.49 15.99
CA ARG A 38 -10.72 23.45 16.27
C ARG A 38 -11.35 22.21 16.90
N SER A 39 -12.34 22.38 17.79
CA SER A 39 -13.02 21.26 18.45
C SER A 39 -13.85 20.44 17.45
N TRP A 40 -14.45 21.08 16.45
CA TRP A 40 -15.09 20.38 15.33
C TRP A 40 -14.08 19.55 14.55
N LEU A 41 -12.93 20.14 14.17
CA LEU A 41 -11.88 19.41 13.43
C LEU A 41 -11.32 18.25 14.24
N ALA A 42 -11.09 18.44 15.54
CA ALA A 42 -10.59 17.37 16.41
C ALA A 42 -11.57 16.19 16.49
N ARG A 43 -12.88 16.45 16.58
CA ARG A 43 -13.90 15.38 16.57
C ARG A 43 -13.96 14.66 15.22
N LEU A 44 -13.87 15.40 14.12
CA LEU A 44 -13.82 14.79 12.78
C LEU A 44 -12.59 13.90 12.59
N GLU A 45 -11.40 14.36 12.98
CA GLU A 45 -10.17 13.57 12.90
C GLU A 45 -10.20 12.32 13.81
N ALA A 46 -11.05 12.33 14.83
CA ALA A 46 -11.34 11.18 15.69
C ALA A 46 -12.50 10.29 15.16
N GLY A 47 -13.00 10.53 13.95
CA GLY A 47 -14.02 9.70 13.29
C GLY A 47 -15.46 9.92 13.77
N HIS A 48 -15.75 11.04 14.43
CA HIS A 48 -17.11 11.32 14.91
C HIS A 48 -18.06 11.70 13.76
N ARG A 49 -19.23 11.05 13.72
CA ARG A 49 -20.21 11.11 12.61
C ARG A 49 -21.12 12.35 12.58
N THR A 50 -20.82 13.40 13.34
CA THR A 50 -21.68 14.58 13.49
C THR A 50 -21.28 15.76 12.60
N ALA A 51 -20.42 15.53 11.61
CA ALA A 51 -19.97 16.55 10.69
C ALA A 51 -21.00 16.79 9.57
N GLU A 52 -21.43 18.04 9.42
CA GLU A 52 -22.21 18.48 8.27
C GLU A 52 -21.38 18.39 6.99
N LEU A 53 -21.98 17.89 5.91
CA LEU A 53 -21.30 17.73 4.61
C LEU A 53 -20.69 19.05 4.12
N GLU A 54 -21.39 20.17 4.31
CA GLU A 54 -20.88 21.49 3.91
C GLU A 54 -19.56 21.83 4.60
N SER A 55 -19.45 21.54 5.90
CA SER A 55 -18.23 21.75 6.67
C SER A 55 -17.09 20.85 6.18
N VAL A 56 -17.39 19.60 5.82
CA VAL A 56 -16.42 18.69 5.18
C VAL A 56 -15.94 19.28 3.84
N MET A 57 -16.84 19.79 3.00
CA MET A 57 -16.47 20.40 1.71
C MET A 57 -15.59 21.64 1.88
N ARG A 58 -15.85 22.49 2.87
CA ARG A 58 -14.97 23.63 3.19
C ARG A 58 -13.57 23.17 3.61
N LEU A 59 -13.50 22.11 4.40
CA LEU A 59 -12.23 21.55 4.86
C LEU A 59 -11.42 20.93 3.71
N LEU A 60 -12.07 20.18 2.81
CA LEU A 60 -11.41 19.61 1.63
C LEU A 60 -10.80 20.72 0.77
N ARG A 61 -11.55 21.80 0.49
CA ARG A 61 -11.02 22.98 -0.21
C ARG A 61 -9.84 23.61 0.52
N ALA A 62 -9.89 23.72 1.85
CA ALA A 62 -8.80 24.28 2.62
C ALA A 62 -7.50 23.46 2.53
N LEU A 63 -7.62 22.14 2.29
CA LEU A 63 -6.51 21.20 2.09
C LEU A 63 -6.13 20.99 0.61
N ASP A 64 -6.77 21.68 -0.32
CA ASP A 64 -6.60 21.45 -1.76
C ASP A 64 -6.94 20.01 -2.20
N LEU A 65 -7.99 19.44 -1.58
CA LEU A 65 -8.52 18.11 -1.88
C LEU A 65 -9.85 18.21 -2.61
N THR A 66 -10.12 17.24 -3.48
CA THR A 66 -11.38 17.12 -4.23
C THR A 66 -12.14 15.87 -3.81
N LEU A 67 -13.47 15.96 -3.69
CA LEU A 67 -14.35 14.82 -3.52
C LEU A 67 -14.79 14.30 -4.89
N VAL A 68 -14.54 13.02 -5.16
CA VAL A 68 -14.96 12.34 -6.40
C VAL A 68 -16.01 11.30 -6.04
N LEU A 69 -17.11 11.27 -6.80
CA LEU A 69 -18.14 10.24 -6.70
C LEU A 69 -17.94 9.25 -7.86
N ARG A 70 -17.83 7.97 -7.54
CA ARG A 70 -17.72 6.85 -8.49
C ARG A 70 -18.84 5.85 -8.17
N ARG A 71 -19.35 5.11 -9.15
CA ARG A 71 -20.24 3.99 -8.82
C ARG A 71 -19.40 2.87 -8.20
N ALA A 72 -19.99 2.12 -7.27
CA ALA A 72 -19.33 0.97 -6.66
C ALA A 72 -18.93 -0.08 -7.72
N ASP A 73 -19.75 -0.24 -8.75
CA ASP A 73 -19.55 -1.19 -9.84
C ASP A 73 -18.47 -0.74 -10.86
N ASP A 74 -18.07 0.55 -10.84
CA ASP A 74 -17.03 1.11 -11.72
C ASP A 74 -15.61 0.86 -11.16
N ALA A 75 -15.50 0.19 -10.01
CA ALA A 75 -14.22 -0.14 -9.38
C ALA A 75 -13.43 -1.19 -10.19
N ASP A 76 -14.11 -1.95 -11.05
CA ASP A 76 -13.51 -2.99 -11.91
C ASP A 76 -12.80 -2.42 -13.16
N ASP A 77 -13.01 -1.12 -13.48
CA ASP A 77 -12.48 -0.48 -14.70
C ASP A 77 -11.16 0.29 -14.46
N HIS A 78 -10.60 0.21 -13.26
CA HIS A 78 -9.22 0.62 -12.98
C HIS A 78 -8.36 -0.63 -12.86
N PRO A 79 -7.37 -0.87 -13.75
CA PRO A 79 -6.44 -1.97 -13.55
C PRO A 79 -5.80 -1.76 -12.16
N PRO A 80 -5.92 -2.73 -11.23
CA PRO A 80 -5.51 -2.52 -9.85
C PRO A 80 -4.03 -2.12 -9.84
N ALA A 81 -3.75 -0.93 -9.32
CA ALA A 81 -2.39 -0.51 -9.01
C ALA A 81 -1.79 -1.54 -8.05
N HIS A 82 -1.00 -2.46 -8.61
CA HIS A 82 -0.24 -3.52 -7.97
C HIS A 82 -0.98 -4.33 -6.87
N ARG A 83 -1.89 -5.21 -7.29
CA ARG A 83 -2.04 -6.50 -6.59
C ARG A 83 -1.47 -7.60 -7.47
N ALA A 84 -0.15 -7.78 -7.42
CA ALA A 84 0.43 -9.05 -7.83
C ALA A 84 -0.05 -10.11 -6.82
N THR A 85 -1.09 -10.85 -7.19
CA THR A 85 -1.37 -12.16 -6.60
C THR A 85 -1.71 -13.09 -7.77
N THR A 86 -0.67 -13.53 -8.46
CA THR A 86 -0.67 -14.65 -9.39
C THR A 86 -0.66 -15.99 -8.65
N ALA A 87 -1.15 -16.05 -7.41
CA ALA A 87 -1.10 -17.26 -6.59
C ALA A 87 -2.25 -18.24 -6.87
N ASP A 88 -3.33 -17.79 -7.53
CA ASP A 88 -4.48 -18.64 -7.89
C ASP A 88 -4.50 -19.04 -9.38
N ASP A 89 -3.45 -18.71 -10.15
CA ASP A 89 -3.28 -19.20 -11.52
C ASP A 89 -2.43 -20.48 -11.52
N PRO A 90 -3.05 -21.67 -11.71
CA PRO A 90 -2.32 -22.93 -11.67
C PRO A 90 -1.27 -23.04 -12.79
N ALA A 91 -1.43 -22.33 -13.91
CA ALA A 91 -0.42 -22.32 -14.97
C ALA A 91 0.82 -21.52 -14.56
N PHE A 92 0.64 -20.41 -13.85
CA PHE A 92 1.74 -19.60 -13.33
C PHE A 92 2.51 -20.33 -12.23
N THR A 93 1.81 -20.93 -11.26
CA THR A 93 2.44 -21.66 -10.14
C THR A 93 3.24 -22.86 -10.65
N ALA A 94 2.68 -23.64 -11.59
CA ALA A 94 3.39 -24.77 -12.19
C ALA A 94 4.63 -24.35 -12.99
N ALA A 95 4.54 -23.25 -13.75
CA ALA A 95 5.67 -22.72 -14.50
C ALA A 95 6.80 -22.23 -13.58
N PHE A 96 6.45 -21.55 -12.48
CA PHE A 96 7.41 -21.06 -11.50
C PHE A 96 8.11 -22.19 -10.73
N GLU A 97 7.36 -23.20 -10.29
CA GLU A 97 7.93 -24.40 -9.64
C GLU A 97 8.89 -25.15 -10.57
N SER A 98 8.55 -25.27 -11.85
CA SER A 98 9.42 -25.88 -12.86
C SER A 98 10.73 -25.12 -13.03
N LEU A 99 10.68 -23.78 -12.97
CA LEU A 99 11.85 -22.91 -13.09
C LEU A 99 12.80 -23.04 -11.89
N LEU A 100 12.25 -23.13 -10.67
CA LEU A 100 13.03 -23.37 -9.44
C LEU A 100 13.68 -24.75 -9.43
N ASP A 101 12.98 -25.77 -9.94
CA ASP A 101 13.51 -27.12 -10.11
C ASP A 101 14.70 -27.18 -11.07
N GLN A 102 14.60 -26.48 -12.21
CA GLN A 102 15.71 -26.40 -13.16
C GLN A 102 16.93 -25.73 -12.52
N HIS A 103 16.73 -24.65 -11.76
CA HIS A 103 17.83 -23.95 -11.12
C HIS A 103 18.50 -24.80 -10.03
N ARG A 104 17.71 -25.58 -9.28
CA ARG A 104 18.23 -26.49 -8.25
C ARG A 104 19.02 -27.66 -8.85
N ARG A 105 18.55 -28.25 -9.95
CA ARG A 105 19.28 -29.28 -10.73
C ARG A 105 20.58 -28.74 -11.33
N ALA A 106 20.57 -27.48 -11.79
CA ALA A 106 21.77 -26.82 -12.32
C ALA A 106 22.81 -26.50 -11.23
N SER A 107 22.38 -26.25 -9.98
CA SER A 107 23.29 -26.04 -8.86
C SER A 107 23.87 -27.33 -8.28
N ASP A 108 23.19 -28.47 -8.39
CA ASP A 108 23.73 -29.76 -7.93
C ASP A 108 24.90 -30.25 -8.81
N THR A 109 24.92 -29.88 -10.09
CA THR A 109 26.05 -30.21 -10.98
C THR A 109 27.35 -29.52 -10.54
N ARG A 110 27.25 -28.34 -9.89
CA ARG A 110 28.40 -27.57 -9.42
C ARG A 110 28.90 -28.01 -8.04
N SER A 111 28.00 -28.52 -7.20
CA SER A 111 28.36 -29.09 -5.89
C SER A 111 29.06 -30.45 -6.02
N GLN A 112 28.63 -31.31 -6.96
CA GLN A 112 29.30 -32.60 -7.19
C GLN A 112 30.72 -32.44 -7.73
N THR A 113 30.97 -31.46 -8.62
CA THR A 113 32.32 -31.18 -9.14
C THR A 113 33.28 -30.62 -8.10
N TRP A 114 32.77 -29.92 -7.08
CA TRP A 114 33.59 -29.38 -5.98
C TRP A 114 33.88 -30.44 -4.91
N THR A 115 32.96 -31.38 -4.66
CA THR A 115 33.19 -32.49 -3.71
C THR A 115 34.09 -33.58 -4.28
N ASP A 116 34.02 -33.87 -5.59
CA ASP A 116 34.94 -34.83 -6.24
C ASP A 116 36.38 -34.30 -6.28
N SER A 117 36.55 -32.99 -6.52
CA SER A 117 37.88 -32.33 -6.54
C SER A 117 38.51 -32.17 -5.14
N LEU A 118 37.73 -32.31 -4.06
CA LEU A 118 38.22 -32.22 -2.68
C LEU A 118 38.52 -33.59 -2.04
N ALA A 119 38.09 -34.69 -2.66
CA ALA A 119 38.42 -36.05 -2.23
C ALA A 119 39.78 -36.53 -2.75
N ASP A 120 40.33 -35.91 -3.79
CA ASP A 120 41.61 -36.29 -4.43
C ASP A 120 42.85 -35.56 -3.84
N GLY A 121 42.66 -34.51 -3.04
CA GLY A 121 43.76 -33.69 -2.49
C GLY A 121 44.37 -34.18 -1.17
N GLY A 122 43.96 -35.34 -0.68
CA GLY A 122 44.33 -35.88 0.63
C GLY A 122 45.30 -37.05 0.55
N ARG A 123 46.52 -36.84 0.04
CA ARG A 123 47.68 -37.69 0.37
C ARG A 123 49.00 -36.96 0.16
N ASP A 124 49.82 -37.06 1.19
CA ASP A 124 51.28 -36.90 1.22
C ASP A 124 51.85 -35.50 1.46
N ARG A 125 51.95 -35.18 2.77
CA ARG A 125 53.17 -34.63 3.35
C ARG A 125 53.94 -35.80 3.99
N ASP A 126 55.12 -36.10 3.48
CA ASP A 126 56.39 -36.23 4.22
C ASP A 126 57.56 -36.37 3.23
#